data_AF-A0A2X0IHE6-F1
#
_entry.id   AF-A0A2X0IHE6-F1
#
_cell.length_a   1.000
_cell.length_b   1.000
_cell.length_c   1.000
_cell.angle_alpha   90.00
_cell.angle_beta   90.00
_cell.angle_gamma   90.00
#
_symmetry.space_group_name_H-M   'P 1'
#
loop_
_entity.id
_entity.type
_entity.pdbx_description
1 polymer ?
#
loop_
_entity_poly.entity_id
_entity_poly.type
_entity_poly.pdbx_seq_one_letter_code
_entity_poly.pdbx_strand_id
1 'polypeptide(L)' 'MSKPPGKTVRQPEYEFRSLLLPRTVSRNEARALLTEQAEYGHWELDRLRLYPDGRRKITLKRRIIRQVRSPLSSFLDD' A
#
# COMPACT_ATOMS: atom_id res chain seq x y z
N MET A 1 -30.21 -13.62 26.87
CA MET A 1 -29.11 -14.18 26.05
C MET A 1 -28.71 -13.14 25.00
N SER A 2 -27.77 -12.22 25.30
CA SER A 2 -27.32 -11.26 24.27
C SER A 2 -26.25 -11.91 23.38
N LYS A 3 -26.45 -11.84 22.06
CA LYS A 3 -25.48 -12.28 21.06
C LYS A 3 -24.14 -11.56 21.29
N PRO A 4 -22.98 -12.24 21.28
CA PRO A 4 -21.70 -11.56 21.41
C PRO A 4 -21.52 -10.58 20.23
N PRO A 5 -20.84 -9.44 20.42
CA PRO A 5 -20.57 -8.51 19.34
C PRO A 5 -19.85 -9.25 18.22
N GLY A 6 -20.44 -9.24 17.03
CA GLY A 6 -19.81 -9.82 15.85
C GLY A 6 -18.48 -9.13 15.58
N LYS A 7 -17.45 -9.91 15.26
CA LYS A 7 -16.12 -9.39 14.92
C LYS A 7 -16.25 -8.45 13.71
N THR A 8 -16.19 -7.14 13.92
CA THR A 8 -16.19 -6.17 12.83
C THR A 8 -14.90 -6.31 12.04
N VAL A 9 -14.96 -6.90 10.86
CA VAL A 9 -13.82 -6.95 9.95
C VAL A 9 -13.65 -5.55 9.38
N ARG A 10 -12.58 -4.86 9.78
CA ARG A 10 -12.20 -3.60 9.15
C ARG A 10 -11.68 -3.90 7.74
N GLN A 11 -12.18 -3.16 6.76
CA GLN A 11 -11.64 -3.19 5.41
C GLN A 11 -10.18 -2.74 5.42
N PRO A 12 -9.30 -3.36 4.62
CA PRO A 12 -7.92 -2.93 4.52
C PRO A 12 -7.83 -1.50 3.98
N GLU A 13 -7.07 -0.67 4.68
CA GLU A 13 -6.78 0.69 4.27
C GLU A 13 -5.45 0.73 3.50
N TYR A 14 -5.35 1.65 2.54
CA TYR A 14 -4.20 1.76 1.65
C TYR A 14 -3.65 3.19 1.63
N GLU A 15 -2.33 3.30 1.55
CA GLU A 15 -1.62 4.53 1.18
C GLU A 15 -1.35 4.52 -0.32
N PHE A 16 -1.36 5.69 -0.96
CA PHE A 16 -1.08 5.85 -2.39
C PHE A 16 0.09 6.80 -2.64
N ARG A 17 0.92 6.47 -3.63
CA ARG A 17 2.03 7.30 -4.09
C ARG A 17 1.97 7.47 -5.60
N SER A 18 2.21 8.67 -6.10
CA SER A 18 2.30 8.94 -7.54
C SER A 18 3.75 9.15 -7.98
N LEU A 19 4.14 8.53 -9.09
CA LEU A 19 5.41 8.75 -9.76
C LEU A 19 5.14 9.26 -11.18
N LEU A 20 5.97 10.21 -11.64
CA LEU A 20 5.95 10.68 -13.02
C LEU A 20 7.32 10.39 -13.64
N LEU A 21 7.36 9.50 -14.62
CA LEU A 21 8.58 9.15 -15.34
C LEU A 21 8.62 9.88 -16.69
N PRO A 22 9.73 10.58 -17.01
CA PRO A 22 9.91 11.18 -18.32
C PRO A 22 10.10 10.10 -19.38
N ARG A 23 9.88 10.47 -20.65
CA ARG A 23 10.04 9.56 -21.80
C ARG A 23 11.45 8.99 -21.96
N THR A 24 12.45 9.64 -21.37
CA THR A 24 13.86 9.24 -21.40
C THR A 24 14.13 8.00 -20.54
N VAL A 25 13.29 7.73 -19.54
CA VAL A 25 13.40 6.51 -18.74
C VAL A 25 12.93 5.35 -19.58
N SER A 26 13.81 4.40 -19.85
CA SER A 26 13.51 3.19 -20.59
C SER A 26 12.45 2.34 -19.88
N ARG A 27 11.90 1.35 -20.58
CA ARG A 27 10.96 0.40 -19.97
C ARG A 27 11.64 -0.45 -18.89
N ASN A 28 12.91 -0.81 -19.10
CA ASN A 28 13.66 -1.66 -18.18
C ASN A 28 14.02 -0.92 -16.90
N GLU A 29 14.47 0.34 -17.00
CA GLU A 29 14.71 1.19 -15.82
C GLU A 29 13.43 1.43 -15.03
N ALA A 30 12.30 1.69 -15.70
CA ALA A 30 11.02 1.82 -15.01
C ALA A 30 10.61 0.52 -14.30
N ARG A 31 10.86 -0.65 -14.90
CA ARG A 31 10.61 -1.93 -14.25
C ARG A 31 11.50 -2.11 -13.02
N ALA A 32 12.81 -1.85 -13.14
CA ALA A 32 13.74 -1.94 -12.01
C ALA A 32 13.32 -1.03 -10.85
N LEU A 33 13.01 0.23 -11.14
CA LEU A 33 12.48 1.18 -10.15
C LEU A 33 11.24 0.63 -9.44
N LEU A 34 10.27 0.11 -10.19
CA LEU A 34 9.03 -0.43 -9.60
C LEU A 34 9.28 -1.68 -8.77
N THR A 35 10.23 -2.53 -9.19
CA THR A 35 10.67 -3.70 -8.42
C THR A 35 11.31 -3.27 -7.10
N GLU A 36 12.19 -2.26 -7.09
CA GLU A 36 12.78 -1.73 -5.86
C GLU A 36 11.72 -1.17 -4.91
N GLN A 37 10.72 -0.44 -5.43
CA GLN A 37 9.61 0.07 -4.61
C GLN A 37 8.79 -1.06 -3.99
N ALA A 38 8.59 -2.16 -4.73
CA ALA A 38 7.87 -3.32 -4.24
C ALA A 38 8.66 -4.06 -3.16
N GLU A 39 9.94 -4.32 -3.41
CA GLU A 39 10.83 -5.06 -2.51
C GLU A 39 11.01 -4.32 -1.18
N TYR A 40 11.40 -3.04 -1.23
CA TYR A 40 11.80 -2.31 -0.03
C TYR A 40 10.70 -1.46 0.59
N GLY A 41 9.68 -1.10 -0.19
CA GLY A 41 8.60 -0.21 0.27
C GLY A 41 7.24 -0.90 0.42
N HIS A 42 7.15 -2.18 0.03
CA HIS A 42 5.90 -2.95 -0.06
C HIS A 42 4.84 -2.26 -0.93
N TRP A 43 5.29 -1.54 -1.95
CA TRP A 43 4.41 -0.88 -2.90
C TRP A 43 4.01 -1.83 -4.03
N GLU A 44 2.73 -1.81 -4.37
CA GLU A 44 2.17 -2.53 -5.51
C GLU A 44 1.76 -1.53 -6.60
N LEU A 45 1.86 -1.93 -7.87
CA LEU A 45 1.36 -1.14 -8.98
C LEU A 45 -0.18 -1.11 -8.96
N ASP A 46 -0.76 0.06 -8.72
CA ASP A 46 -2.21 0.25 -8.76
C ASP A 46 -2.68 0.70 -10.15
N ARG A 47 -1.95 1.64 -10.77
CA ARG A 47 -2.29 2.17 -12.09
C ARG A 47 -1.07 2.65 -12.84
N LEU A 48 -1.02 2.39 -14.14
CA LEU A 48 -0.05 2.94 -15.08
C LEU A 48 -0.79 3.66 -16.21
N ARG A 49 -0.36 4.88 -16.54
CA ARG A 49 -0.79 5.61 -17.74
C ARG A 49 0.42 6.04 -18.55
N LEU A 50 0.48 5.63 -19.82
CA LEU A 50 1.44 6.13 -20.80
C LEU A 50 0.77 7.26 -21.60
N TYR A 51 1.43 8.41 -21.66
CA TYR A 51 0.98 9.55 -22.44
C TYR A 51 1.55 9.52 -23.87
N PRO A 52 0.91 10.20 -24.84
CA PRO A 52 1.41 10.27 -26.23
C PRO A 52 2.83 10.85 -26.36
N ASP A 53 3.22 11.74 -25.44
CA ASP A 53 4.58 12.31 -25.37
C ASP A 53 5.62 11.36 -24.74
N GLY A 54 5.23 10.12 -24.44
CA GLY A 54 6.07 9.08 -23.87
C GLY A 54 6.25 9.14 -22.36
N ARG A 55 5.71 10.16 -21.67
CA ARG A 55 5.73 10.22 -20.20
C ARG A 55 4.84 9.13 -19.60
N ARG A 56 5.19 8.65 -18.42
CA ARG A 56 4.38 7.66 -17.67
C ARG A 56 3.98 8.24 -16.32
N LYS A 57 2.67 8.22 -16.02
CA LYS A 57 2.17 8.46 -14.67
C LYS A 57 1.81 7.13 -14.03
N ILE A 58 2.40 6.86 -12.88
CA ILE A 58 2.25 5.62 -12.14
C ILE A 58 1.65 5.94 -10.78
N THR A 59 0.62 5.19 -10.39
CA THR A 59 0.08 5.17 -9.04
C THR A 59 0.49 3.85 -8.40
N LEU A 60 1.12 3.94 -7.25
CA LEU A 60 1.43 2.82 -6.38
C LEU A 60 0.50 2.83 -5.17
N LYS A 61 0.22 1.66 -4.62
CA LYS A 61 -0.50 1.49 -3.36
C LYS A 61 0.26 0.58 -2.40
N ARG A 62 0.11 0.78 -1.10
CA ARG A 62 0.54 -0.19 -0.08
C ARG A 62 -0.48 -0.25 1.03
N ARG A 63 -0.61 -1.41 1.66
CA ARG A 63 -1.55 -1.58 2.79
C ARG A 63 -1.03 -0.86 4.03
N ILE A 64 -1.90 -0.13 4.70
CA ILE A 64 -1.62 0.47 6.01
C ILE A 64 -1.79 -0.62 7.06
N ILE A 65 -0.69 -1.02 7.68
CA ILE A 65 -0.69 -2.00 8.78
C ILE A 65 -0.79 -1.22 10.09
N ARG A 66 -1.94 -1.31 10.76
CA ARG A 66 -2.14 -0.75 12.09
C ARG A 66 -1.85 -1.82 13.13
N GLN A 67 -0.86 -1.57 13.98
CA GLN A 67 -0.62 -2.43 15.13
C GLN A 67 -1.77 -2.22 16.13
N VAL A 68 -2.59 -3.25 16.32
CA VAL A 68 -3.56 -3.29 17.41
C VAL A 68 -2.76 -3.60 18.67
N ARG A 69 -2.68 -2.64 19.60
CA ARG A 69 -2.24 -2.98 20.97
C ARG A 69 -3.34 -3.82 21.59
N SER A 70 -3.07 -5.10 21.87
CA SER A 70 -3.91 -5.86 22.79
C SER A 70 -3.72 -5.27 24.20
N PRO A 71 -4.80 -4.88 24.89
CA PRO A 71 -4.72 -4.62 26.32
C PRO A 71 -4.57 -5.98 27.02
N LEU A 72 -3.33 -6.47 27.14
CA LEU A 72 -3.00 -7.62 27.99
C LEU A 72 -2.72 -7.20 29.44
N SER A 73 -3.12 -5.98 29.83
CA SER A 73 -2.87 -5.44 31.16
C SER A 73 -4.12 -5.14 31.99
N SER A 74 -5.33 -5.53 31.56
CA SER A 74 -6.56 -5.25 32.33
C SER A 74 -7.16 -6.48 33.03
N PHE A 75 -6.42 -7.59 33.13
CA PHE A 75 -6.89 -8.84 33.76
C PHE A 75 -6.07 -9.26 34.98
N LEU A 76 -5.15 -8.39 35.46
CA LEU A 76 -4.26 -8.66 36.59
C LEU A 76 -4.13 -7.45 37.54
N ASP A 77 -5.18 -6.64 37.65
CA ASP A 77 -5.35 -5.73 38.79
C ASP A 77 -6.51 -6.29 39.63
N ASP A 78 -6.14 -6.86 40.79
CA ASP A 78 -6.89 -7.36 41.96
C ASP A 78 -8.42 -7.58 41.88
#